data_AF-A0A7C4GN13-F1
#
_entry.id   AF-A0A7C4GN13-F1
#
_cell.length_a   1.000
_cell.length_b   1.000
_cell.length_c   1.000
_cell.angle_alpha   90.00
_cell.angle_beta   90.00
_cell.angle_gamma   90.00
#
_symmetry.space_group_name_H-M   'P 1'
#
loop_
_entity.id
_entity.type
_entity.pdbx_description
1 polymer ?
#
loop_
_entity_poly.entity_id
_entity_poly.type
_entity_poly.pdbx_seq_one_letter_code
_entity_poly.pdbx_strand_id
1 'polypeptide(L)'
;MVKTSLTPVEYEVLFALLQLKHKGEPEAPLKSIHKEINQRRKSLGMQSISIQHVYYYLKKLTTKPFIKKINHEKITAYKLVKGTWKLIQSPPLCIHFNDADFILICAKTATCRRKPSMKCVERLVNYGLIQIPQKIKVATATPAKT
;
A
#
# COMPACT_ATOMS: atom_id res chain seq x y z
N MET A 1 9.92 -10.56 -17.84
CA MET A 1 9.77 -9.89 -16.52
C MET A 1 8.70 -8.83 -16.63
N VAL A 2 7.63 -8.88 -15.83
CA VAL A 2 6.54 -7.89 -15.87
C VAL A 2 7.02 -6.58 -15.24
N LYS A 3 7.26 -5.54 -16.06
CA LYS A 3 7.49 -4.16 -15.59
C LYS A 3 6.32 -3.76 -14.69
N THR A 4 6.59 -3.40 -13.45
CA THR A 4 5.56 -3.10 -12.45
C THR A 4 5.92 -1.79 -11.79
N SER A 5 5.60 -0.70 -12.48
CA SER A 5 5.45 0.63 -11.89
C SER A 5 3.99 0.84 -11.49
N LEU A 6 3.75 1.71 -10.52
CA LEU A 6 2.42 2.10 -10.11
C LEU A 6 2.15 3.55 -10.51
N THR A 7 0.96 3.82 -11.04
CA THR A 7 0.49 5.19 -11.28
C THR A 7 0.08 5.86 -9.97
N PRO A 8 -0.03 7.21 -9.92
CA PRO A 8 -0.51 7.91 -8.73
C PRO A 8 -1.87 7.38 -8.22
N VAL A 9 -2.80 7.09 -9.12
CA VAL A 9 -4.12 6.55 -8.74
C VAL A 9 -4.01 5.13 -8.21
N GLU A 10 -3.10 4.30 -8.73
CA GLU A 10 -2.85 2.96 -8.19
C GLU A 10 -2.28 3.02 -6.76
N TYR A 11 -1.43 4.00 -6.45
CA TYR A 11 -1.00 4.27 -5.08
C TYR A 11 -2.15 4.70 -4.17
N GLU A 12 -3.06 5.53 -4.67
CA GLU A 12 -4.25 5.94 -3.89
C GLU A 12 -5.16 4.76 -3.58
N VAL A 13 -5.38 3.85 -4.55
CA VAL A 13 -6.15 2.62 -4.33
C VAL A 13 -5.48 1.72 -3.29
N LEU A 14 -4.16 1.52 -3.39
CA LEU A 14 -3.41 0.73 -2.40
C LEU A 14 -3.48 1.33 -1.00
N PHE A 15 -3.32 2.65 -0.91
CA PHE A 15 -3.42 3.37 0.35
C PHE A 15 -4.83 3.25 0.95
N ALA A 16 -5.88 3.37 0.13
CA ALA A 16 -7.25 3.23 0.59
C ALA A 16 -7.53 1.83 1.15
N LEU A 17 -7.06 0.77 0.47
CA LEU A 17 -7.19 -0.61 0.96
C LEU A 17 -6.49 -0.82 2.32
N LEU A 18 -5.34 -0.19 2.53
CA LEU A 18 -4.64 -0.23 3.81
C LEU A 18 -5.40 0.51 4.91
N GLN A 19 -5.90 1.72 4.63
CA GLN A 19 -6.69 2.48 5.59
C GLN A 19 -7.96 1.72 6.00
N LEU A 20 -8.64 1.09 5.05
CA LEU A 20 -9.83 0.29 5.33
C LEU A 20 -9.47 -0.94 6.18
N LYS A 21 -8.37 -1.63 5.88
CA LYS A 21 -7.88 -2.72 6.73
C LYS A 21 -7.59 -2.26 8.16
N HIS A 22 -6.93 -1.12 8.35
CA HIS A 22 -6.68 -0.51 9.66
C HIS A 22 -7.96 -0.15 10.41
N LYS A 23 -9.04 0.19 9.69
CA LYS A 23 -10.37 0.45 10.26
C LYS A 23 -11.16 -0.82 10.59
N GLY A 24 -10.56 -2.00 10.41
CA GLY A 24 -11.22 -3.29 10.65
C GLY A 24 -12.00 -3.82 9.45
N GLU A 25 -11.81 -3.26 8.25
CA GLU A 25 -12.40 -3.73 6.99
C GLU A 25 -11.31 -4.41 6.11
N PRO A 26 -10.92 -5.67 6.41
CA PRO A 26 -9.85 -6.36 5.68
C PRO A 26 -10.23 -6.72 4.22
N GLU A 27 -11.53 -6.73 3.92
CA GLU A 27 -12.07 -6.92 2.58
C GLU A 27 -13.00 -5.75 2.28
N ALA A 28 -12.66 -4.95 1.26
CA ALA A 28 -13.35 -3.70 0.98
C ALA A 28 -14.08 -3.75 -0.37
N PRO A 29 -15.37 -3.36 -0.45
CA PRO A 29 -16.04 -3.17 -1.73
C PRO A 29 -15.54 -1.90 -2.43
N LEU A 30 -15.73 -1.82 -3.75
CA LEU A 30 -15.34 -0.67 -4.57
C LEU A 30 -15.86 0.68 -4.01
N LYS A 31 -17.08 0.69 -3.47
CA LYS A 31 -17.69 1.90 -2.87
C LYS A 31 -16.90 2.40 -1.66
N SER A 32 -16.45 1.50 -0.77
CA SER A 32 -15.64 1.88 0.39
C SER A 32 -14.27 2.41 -0.03
N ILE A 33 -13.62 1.75 -1.00
CA ILE A 33 -12.34 2.19 -1.57
C ILE A 33 -12.47 3.59 -2.18
N HIS A 34 -13.50 3.82 -3.00
CA HIS A 34 -13.77 5.11 -3.64
C HIS A 34 -14.03 6.22 -2.61
N LYS A 35 -14.81 5.91 -1.56
CA LYS A 35 -15.07 6.84 -0.45
C LYS A 35 -13.77 7.25 0.25
N GLU A 36 -12.92 6.28 0.59
CA GLU A 36 -11.64 6.54 1.28
C GLU A 36 -10.70 7.42 0.43
N ILE A 37 -10.61 7.13 -0.88
CA ILE A 37 -9.79 7.93 -1.81
C ILE A 37 -10.29 9.38 -1.85
N ASN A 38 -11.58 9.60 -2.09
CA ASN A 38 -12.12 10.95 -2.20
C ASN A 38 -12.14 11.71 -0.87
N GLN A 39 -12.26 11.02 0.26
CA GLN A 39 -12.07 11.63 1.58
C GLN A 39 -10.66 12.20 1.74
N ARG A 40 -9.63 11.42 1.35
CA ARG A 40 -8.24 11.88 1.38
C ARG A 40 -7.98 12.99 0.37
N ARG A 41 -8.47 12.88 -0.87
CA ARG A 41 -8.33 13.93 -1.89
C ARG A 41 -8.93 15.25 -1.41
N LYS A 42 -10.12 15.21 -0.80
CA LYS A 42 -10.76 16.38 -0.19
C LYS A 42 -9.91 17.02 0.91
N SER A 43 -9.29 16.23 1.80
CA SER A 43 -8.43 16.77 2.85
C SER A 43 -7.12 17.38 2.32
N LEU A 44 -6.73 17.04 1.09
CA LEU A 44 -5.56 17.57 0.39
C LEU A 44 -5.90 18.70 -0.60
N GLY A 45 -7.16 19.14 -0.65
CA GLY A 45 -7.61 20.15 -1.62
C GLY A 45 -7.60 19.68 -3.08
N MET A 46 -7.60 18.37 -3.32
CA MET A 46 -7.59 17.77 -4.66
C MET A 46 -9.00 17.48 -5.16
N GLN A 47 -9.18 17.51 -6.47
CA GLN A 47 -10.45 17.14 -7.11
C GLN A 47 -10.79 15.66 -6.88
N SER A 48 -12.06 15.39 -6.60
CA SER A 48 -12.61 14.03 -6.51
C SER A 48 -12.51 13.29 -7.85
N ILE A 49 -12.34 11.98 -7.78
CA ILE A 49 -12.37 11.09 -8.95
C ILE A 49 -13.63 10.25 -8.98
N SER A 50 -14.04 9.82 -10.18
CA SER A 50 -15.24 9.00 -10.36
C SER A 50 -15.01 7.55 -9.92
N ILE A 51 -16.10 6.87 -9.57
CA ILE A 51 -16.03 5.45 -9.16
C ILE A 51 -15.58 4.55 -10.32
N GLN A 52 -15.92 4.90 -11.57
CA GLN A 52 -15.47 4.19 -12.77
C GLN A 52 -13.95 4.34 -12.95
N HIS A 53 -13.40 5.52 -12.65
CA HIS A 53 -11.97 5.77 -12.72
C HIS A 53 -11.22 4.93 -11.68
N VAL A 54 -11.72 4.87 -10.44
CA VAL A 54 -11.17 3.98 -9.40
C VAL A 54 -11.26 2.51 -9.83
N TYR A 55 -12.40 2.08 -10.37
CA TYR A 55 -12.60 0.71 -10.83
C TYR A 55 -11.58 0.30 -11.90
N TYR A 56 -11.29 1.19 -12.85
CA TYR A 56 -10.30 0.95 -13.90
C TYR A 56 -8.91 0.62 -13.33
N TYR A 57 -8.42 1.42 -12.38
CA TYR A 57 -7.11 1.17 -11.75
C TYR A 57 -7.13 0.00 -10.78
N LEU A 58 -8.24 -0.21 -10.06
CA LEU A 58 -8.41 -1.38 -9.20
C LEU A 58 -8.36 -2.67 -10.02
N LYS A 59 -9.00 -2.71 -11.19
CA LYS A 59 -8.92 -3.85 -12.12
C LYS A 59 -7.49 -4.12 -12.57
N LYS A 60 -6.70 -3.08 -12.91
CA LYS A 60 -5.27 -3.24 -13.20
C LYS A 60 -4.51 -3.82 -12.03
N LEU A 61 -4.75 -3.31 -10.83
CA LEU A 61 -4.10 -3.78 -9.61
C LEU A 61 -4.43 -5.23 -9.25
N THR A 62 -5.61 -5.74 -9.58
CA THR A 62 -5.95 -7.16 -9.39
C THR A 62 -5.13 -8.12 -10.26
N THR A 63 -4.42 -7.63 -11.28
CA THR A 63 -3.45 -8.43 -12.05
C THR A 63 -2.11 -8.59 -11.31
N LYS A 64 -1.93 -7.88 -10.19
CA LYS A 64 -0.71 -7.90 -9.38
C LYS A 64 -0.87 -8.87 -8.20
N PRO A 65 0.21 -9.54 -7.76
CA PRO A 65 0.16 -10.60 -6.75
C PRO A 65 -0.19 -10.13 -5.32
N PHE A 66 -0.40 -8.82 -5.12
CA PHE A 66 -0.59 -8.22 -3.80
C PHE A 66 -2.01 -7.72 -3.54
N ILE A 67 -2.91 -7.77 -4.54
CA ILE A 67 -4.34 -7.51 -4.38
C ILE A 67 -5.12 -8.70 -4.92
N LYS A 68 -6.11 -9.19 -4.15
CA LYS A 68 -7.01 -10.27 -4.55
C LYS A 68 -8.45 -9.76 -4.63
N LYS A 69 -9.12 -10.07 -5.75
CA LYS A 69 -10.57 -9.92 -5.91
C LYS A 69 -11.27 -11.10 -5.24
N ILE A 70 -12.32 -10.82 -4.48
CA ILE A 70 -13.17 -11.80 -3.81
C ILE A 70 -14.60 -11.55 -4.26
N ASN A 71 -15.23 -12.61 -4.76
CA ASN A 71 -16.64 -12.56 -5.15
C ASN A 71 -17.44 -13.22 -4.03
N HIS A 72 -18.18 -12.41 -3.26
CA HIS A 72 -19.26 -12.89 -2.41
C HIS A 72 -20.56 -12.92 -3.22
N GLU A 73 -21.57 -13.66 -2.77
CA GLU A 73 -22.83 -13.89 -3.51
C GLU A 73 -23.50 -12.61 -4.03
N LYS A 74 -23.35 -11.49 -3.30
CA LYS A 74 -24.01 -10.21 -3.62
C LYS A 74 -23.05 -9.05 -3.85
N ILE A 75 -21.77 -9.20 -3.50
CA ILE A 75 -20.80 -8.08 -3.46
C ILE A 75 -19.41 -8.58 -3.88
N THR A 76 -18.78 -7.85 -4.80
CA THR A 76 -17.33 -7.99 -5.03
C THR A 76 -16.56 -7.16 -4.01
N ALA A 77 -15.66 -7.82 -3.28
CA ALA A 77 -14.72 -7.19 -2.36
C ALA A 77 -13.27 -7.37 -2.84
N TYR A 78 -12.37 -6.58 -2.27
CA TYR A 78 -10.95 -6.58 -2.61
C TYR A 78 -10.14 -6.60 -1.32
N LYS A 79 -9.08 -7.39 -1.29
CA LYS A 79 -8.17 -7.44 -0.14
C LYS A 79 -6.71 -7.39 -0.54
N LEU A 80 -5.90 -6.91 0.39
CA LEU A 80 -4.45 -7.03 0.32
C LEU A 80 -4.04 -8.46 0.67
N VAL A 81 -3.23 -9.06 -0.19
CA VAL A 81 -2.58 -10.34 0.11
C VAL A 81 -1.44 -10.05 1.09
N LYS A 82 -1.10 -10.97 2.01
CA LYS A 82 0.09 -10.83 2.87
C LYS A 82 1.35 -11.27 2.12
N GLY A 83 2.48 -10.64 2.39
CA GLY A 83 3.74 -10.96 1.72
C GLY A 83 4.63 -9.74 1.45
N THR A 84 5.65 -9.96 0.61
CA THR A 84 6.57 -8.92 0.16
C THR A 84 6.71 -8.98 -1.36
N TRP A 85 6.54 -7.85 -2.04
CA TRP A 85 6.63 -7.76 -3.49
C TRP A 85 7.57 -6.64 -3.91
N LYS A 86 8.37 -6.91 -4.95
CA LYS A 86 9.26 -5.95 -5.58
C LYS A 86 8.55 -5.28 -6.76
N LEU A 87 8.42 -3.97 -6.72
CA LEU A 87 7.99 -3.15 -7.84
C LEU A 87 9.21 -2.83 -8.72
N ILE A 88 9.11 -3.17 -10.00
CA ILE A 88 10.14 -2.91 -11.00
C ILE A 88 9.88 -1.51 -11.55
N GLN A 89 10.34 -0.50 -10.82
CA GLN A 89 10.32 0.92 -11.18
C GLN A 89 11.66 1.57 -10.80
N SER A 90 11.89 2.84 -11.15
CA SER A 90 13.14 3.57 -10.83
C SER A 90 12.82 4.84 -10.04
N PRO A 91 13.26 4.99 -8.78
CA PRO A 91 14.00 4.00 -7.99
C PRO A 91 13.10 2.79 -7.65
N PRO A 92 13.67 1.59 -7.50
CA PRO A 92 12.85 0.41 -7.29
C PRO A 92 12.31 0.37 -5.87
N LEU A 93 11.07 -0.08 -5.72
CA LEU A 93 10.37 -0.09 -4.44
C LEU A 93 9.99 -1.52 -4.03
N CYS A 94 10.00 -1.81 -2.74
CA CYS A 94 9.37 -3.00 -2.18
C CYS A 94 8.02 -2.58 -1.54
N ILE A 95 7.04 -3.48 -1.56
CA ILE A 95 5.81 -3.38 -0.77
C ILE A 95 5.80 -4.58 0.17
N HIS A 96 5.50 -4.36 1.45
CA HIS A 96 5.31 -5.41 2.44
C HIS A 96 3.90 -5.25 3.04
N PHE A 97 3.16 -6.35 3.16
CA PHE A 97 1.86 -6.38 3.84
C PHE A 97 1.91 -7.50 4.89
N ASN A 98 1.78 -7.14 6.16
CA ASN A 98 1.74 -8.05 7.30
C ASN A 98 0.51 -7.76 8.19
N ASP A 99 0.39 -8.46 9.31
CA ASP A 99 -0.69 -8.27 10.28
C ASP A 99 -0.63 -6.95 11.05
N ALA A 100 0.54 -6.30 11.08
CA ALA A 100 0.77 -5.04 11.78
C ALA A 100 0.83 -3.81 10.85
N ASP A 101 0.47 -3.98 9.58
CA ASP A 101 0.40 -2.95 8.54
C ASP A 101 1.67 -2.09 8.36
N PHE A 102 2.70 -2.64 7.70
CA PHE A 102 3.88 -1.85 7.34
C PHE A 102 4.15 -1.81 5.83
N ILE A 103 3.71 -0.73 5.17
CA ILE A 103 4.28 -0.32 3.89
C ILE A 103 5.72 0.11 4.13
N LEU A 104 6.66 -0.69 3.65
CA LEU A 104 8.05 -0.28 3.56
C LEU A 104 8.52 -0.26 2.11
N ILE A 105 8.30 0.89 1.48
CA ILE A 105 9.03 1.36 0.30
C ILE A 105 10.52 1.29 0.71
N CYS A 106 11.35 0.53 0.01
CA CYS A 106 12.78 0.44 0.27
C CYS A 106 13.51 0.52 -1.06
N ALA A 107 14.36 1.53 -1.24
CA ALA A 107 15.08 1.81 -2.50
C ALA A 107 16.12 0.73 -2.87
N LYS A 108 16.36 -0.26 -2.00
CA LYS A 108 17.31 -1.36 -2.23
C LYS A 108 16.56 -2.66 -2.50
N THR A 109 16.59 -3.07 -3.76
CA THR A 109 15.91 -4.28 -4.24
C THR A 109 16.55 -5.59 -3.82
N ALA A 110 17.87 -5.59 -3.58
CA ALA A 110 18.60 -6.77 -3.13
C ALA A 110 18.07 -7.30 -1.79
N THR A 111 17.45 -6.43 -0.99
CA THR A 111 16.91 -6.77 0.32
C THR A 111 15.41 -7.08 0.32
N CYS A 112 14.67 -7.05 -0.81
CA CYS A 112 13.21 -7.30 -0.78
C CYS A 112 12.83 -8.73 -0.31
N ARG A 113 13.77 -9.69 -0.25
CA ARG A 113 13.54 -11.01 0.37
C ARG A 113 13.72 -11.01 1.89
N ARG A 114 14.31 -9.95 2.46
CA ARG A 114 14.56 -9.76 3.89
C ARG A 114 13.62 -8.68 4.43
N LYS A 115 13.25 -8.75 5.71
CA LYS A 115 12.50 -7.66 6.37
C LYS A 115 13.31 -6.35 6.18
N PRO A 116 12.70 -5.26 5.68
CA PRO A 116 13.38 -3.99 5.51
C PRO A 116 13.94 -3.51 6.85
N SER A 117 15.21 -3.12 6.87
CA SER A 117 15.84 -2.59 8.09
C SER A 117 15.39 -1.15 8.36
N MET A 118 15.38 -0.75 9.64
CA MET A 118 15.02 0.61 10.05
C MET A 118 15.83 1.71 9.34
N LYS A 119 17.11 1.44 9.06
CA LYS A 119 17.98 2.33 8.28
C LYS A 119 17.49 2.60 6.85
N CYS A 120 16.73 1.68 6.24
CA CYS A 120 16.14 1.91 4.92
C CYS A 120 14.93 2.86 4.99
N VAL A 121 14.11 2.69 6.03
CA VAL A 121 12.93 3.54 6.31
C VAL A 121 13.38 4.99 6.50
N GLU A 122 14.36 5.20 7.38
CA GLU A 122 14.88 6.51 7.76
C GLU A 122 15.44 7.28 6.56
N ARG A 123 16.20 6.61 5.68
CA ARG A 123 16.72 7.25 4.47
C ARG A 123 15.62 7.76 3.54
N LEU A 124 14.51 7.03 3.42
CA LEU A 124 13.43 7.42 2.52
C LEU A 124 12.56 8.55 3.08
N VAL A 125 12.38 8.58 4.39
CA VAL A 125 11.79 9.74 5.08
C VAL A 125 12.68 10.97 4.89
N ASN A 126 14.00 10.81 5.08
CA ASN A 126 14.97 11.91 4.93
C ASN A 126 15.08 12.41 3.48
N TYR A 127 14.84 11.55 2.48
CA TYR A 127 14.75 11.96 1.07
C TYR A 127 13.38 12.51 0.67
N GLY A 128 12.41 12.61 1.60
CA GLY A 128 11.07 13.12 1.32
C GLY A 128 10.22 12.22 0.41
N LEU A 129 10.66 10.98 0.17
CA LEU A 129 10.00 10.05 -0.74
C LEU A 129 8.79 9.37 -0.09
N ILE A 130 8.75 9.34 1.24
CA ILE A 130 7.62 8.82 2.03
C ILE A 130 7.37 9.69 3.27
N GLN A 131 6.10 9.78 3.69
CA GLN A 131 5.71 10.32 4.99
C GLN A 131 5.12 9.19 5.83
N ILE A 132 5.64 8.99 7.04
CA ILE A 132 5.11 8.03 8.00
C ILE A 132 4.09 8.77 8.89
N PRO A 133 2.87 8.25 9.09
CA PRO A 133 1.93 8.82 10.04
C PRO A 133 2.56 8.87 11.44
N GLN A 134 2.59 10.04 12.06
CA GLN A 134 3.28 10.31 13.34
C GLN A 134 2.77 9.46 14.53
N LYS A 135 1.70 8.68 14.38
CA LYS A 135 1.10 7.85 15.45
C LYS A 135 1.51 6.38 15.44
N ILE A 136 2.41 5.95 14.55
CA ILE A 136 2.90 4.56 14.55
C ILE A 136 4.13 4.47 15.45
N LYS A 137 3.99 3.87 16.64
CA LYS A 137 5.15 3.48 17.47
C LYS A 137 5.93 2.42 16.69
N VAL A 138 7.05 2.84 16.13
CA VAL A 138 8.00 1.91 15.52
C VAL A 138 8.72 1.19 16.64
N ALA A 139 8.42 -0.10 16.81
CA ALA A 139 9.14 -0.94 17.75
C ALA A 139 10.59 -1.06 17.28
N THR A 140 11.49 -0.30 17.90
CA THR A 140 12.92 -0.50 17.78
C THR A 140 13.24 -1.84 18.45
N ALA A 141 13.78 -2.78 17.68
CA ALA A 141 14.31 -4.01 18.24
C ALA A 141 15.51 -3.63 19.12
N THR A 142 15.33 -3.69 20.44
CA THR A 142 16.40 -3.61 21.41
C THR A 142 17.38 -4.75 21.09
N PRO A 143 18.68 -4.47 20.87
CA PRO A 143 19.64 -5.55 20.68
C PRO A 143 19.69 -6.38 21.97
N ALA A 144 19.48 -7.69 21.83
CA ALA A 144 19.69 -8.62 22.93
C ALA A 144 21.14 -8.49 23.39
N LYS A 145 21.33 -8.08 24.65
CA LYS A 145 22.63 -8.13 25.31
C LYS A 145 23.09 -9.58 25.37
N THR A 146 24.31 -9.80 24.88
CA THR A 146 25.05 -11.06 24.96
C THR A 146 25.50 -11.29 26.39
#